data_AF-A0A7A6Y9S9-F1
#
_entry.id   AF-A0A7A6Y9S9-F1
#
_cell.length_a   1.000
_cell.length_b   1.000
_cell.length_c   1.000
_cell.angle_alpha   90.00
_cell.angle_beta   90.00
_cell.angle_gamma   90.00
#
_symmetry.space_group_name_H-M   'P 1'
#
loop_
_entity.id
_entity.type
_entity.pdbx_description
1 polymer ?
#
loop_
_entity_poly.entity_id
_entity_poly.type
_entity_poly.pdbx_seq_one_letter_code
_entity_poly.pdbx_strand_id
1 'polypeptide(L)'
;MSKIDYQALRAKAEKATCGVWSLEYGESRFDCDDALIHRDVVGYLPICRIEGAHPESGFDEDFQMEQQANAEFIAAANPATVLALLDERERNQQYIKRRDQENEDIALTVGKLRVELEEAKSKLNEQREYYEGVISDGSKRIAELEKSEEQLINERDHAESALADMYFAATGDRPEWSNWFGFSDAVDAVVDRIADLEAKQPSPVVPEGLIKAVRFYEQVKRENPPVETGAWKDAVDWVLKEACQAVNIGIKGE
;
A
#
# COMPACT_ATOMS: atom_id res chain seq x y z
N MET A 1 60.86 3.64 17.11
CA MET A 1 61.45 3.31 15.79
C MET A 1 61.76 4.61 15.07
N SER A 2 63.01 4.84 14.65
CA SER A 2 63.32 5.99 13.80
C SER A 2 62.71 5.77 12.41
N LYS A 3 62.21 6.84 11.79
CA LYS A 3 61.68 6.79 10.43
C LYS A 3 62.84 6.61 9.46
N ILE A 4 62.82 5.54 8.67
CA ILE A 4 63.81 5.33 7.60
C ILE A 4 63.67 6.48 6.59
N ASP A 5 64.79 7.13 6.28
CA ASP A 5 64.86 8.10 5.20
C ASP A 5 65.11 7.36 3.87
N TYR A 6 64.03 7.08 3.16
CA TYR A 6 64.05 6.33 1.90
C TYR A 6 64.75 7.10 0.77
N GLN A 7 64.71 8.44 0.79
CA GLN A 7 65.38 9.25 -0.23
C GLN A 7 66.89 9.25 -0.01
N ALA A 8 67.32 9.38 1.25
CA ALA A 8 68.72 9.21 1.60
C ALA A 8 69.24 7.80 1.30
N LEU A 9 68.42 6.76 1.54
CA LEU A 9 68.77 5.38 1.20
C LEU A 9 68.90 5.18 -0.32
N ARG A 10 67.95 5.72 -1.10
CA ARG A 10 68.00 5.68 -2.57
C ARG A 10 69.25 6.34 -3.12
N ALA A 11 69.56 7.56 -2.65
CA ALA A 11 70.74 8.29 -3.07
C ALA A 11 72.06 7.57 -2.74
N LYS A 12 72.10 6.80 -1.65
CA LYS A 12 73.25 5.93 -1.32
C LYS A 12 73.34 4.72 -2.27
N ALA A 13 72.21 4.06 -2.53
CA ALA A 13 72.16 2.91 -3.43
C ALA A 13 72.52 3.29 -4.88
N GLU A 14 72.02 4.42 -5.40
CA GLU A 14 72.35 4.92 -6.75
C GLU A 14 73.84 5.26 -6.92
N LYS A 15 74.53 5.66 -5.85
CA LYS A 15 75.97 5.98 -5.86
C LYS A 15 76.88 4.76 -5.65
N ALA A 16 76.34 3.67 -5.12
CA ALA A 16 77.10 2.46 -4.86
C ALA A 16 77.34 1.66 -6.15
N THR A 17 78.17 0.63 -6.09
CA THR A 17 78.43 -0.26 -7.23
C THR A 17 77.12 -0.87 -7.72
N CYS A 18 76.68 -0.51 -8.92
CA CYS A 18 75.40 -0.97 -9.46
C CYS A 18 75.41 -2.46 -9.83
N GLY A 19 74.23 -3.03 -10.11
CA GLY A 19 74.10 -4.43 -10.51
C GLY A 19 74.08 -5.41 -9.33
N VAL A 20 74.02 -6.70 -9.66
CA VAL A 20 74.04 -7.79 -8.69
C VAL A 20 75.47 -7.99 -8.19
N TRP A 21 75.60 -8.19 -6.88
CA TRP A 21 76.88 -8.52 -6.24
C TRP A 21 76.96 -10.03 -6.07
N SER A 22 78.09 -10.60 -6.46
CA SER A 22 78.43 -12.02 -6.35
C SER A 22 79.25 -12.25 -5.07
N LEU A 23 79.11 -13.44 -4.51
CA LEU A 23 79.85 -13.88 -3.33
C LEU A 23 80.74 -15.06 -3.72
N GLU A 24 82.03 -14.95 -3.41
CA GLU A 24 83.04 -15.97 -3.63
C GLU A 24 83.74 -16.28 -2.31
N TYR A 25 83.99 -17.57 -2.06
CA TYR A 25 84.76 -18.06 -0.93
C TYR A 25 86.13 -18.54 -1.44
N GLY A 26 87.18 -18.38 -0.63
CA GLY A 26 88.52 -18.86 -0.98
C GLY A 26 88.57 -20.36 -1.28
N GLU A 27 89.51 -20.77 -2.14
CA GLU A 27 89.68 -22.17 -2.57
C GLU A 27 90.41 -23.06 -1.53
N SER A 28 90.65 -22.59 -0.29
CA SER A 28 91.34 -23.42 0.69
C SER A 28 90.44 -24.56 1.18
N ARG A 29 91.10 -25.66 1.57
CA ARG A 29 90.45 -26.92 1.96
C ARG A 29 89.70 -26.85 3.30
N PHE A 30 89.71 -25.69 3.95
CA PHE A 30 89.10 -25.43 5.24
C PHE A 30 88.09 -24.30 5.07
N ASP A 31 86.89 -24.45 5.64
CA ASP A 31 85.77 -23.49 5.49
C ASP A 31 86.05 -22.11 6.16
N CYS A 32 87.26 -21.88 6.66
CA CYS A 32 87.70 -20.71 7.42
C CYS A 32 88.12 -19.51 6.55
N ASP A 33 87.98 -19.60 5.23
CA ASP A 33 88.44 -18.56 4.29
C ASP A 33 87.53 -17.32 4.29
N ASP A 34 88.13 -16.19 3.91
CA ASP A 34 87.44 -14.91 3.82
C ASP A 34 86.40 -14.89 2.70
N ALA A 35 85.28 -14.22 2.97
CA ALA A 35 84.20 -14.06 2.02
C ALA A 35 84.42 -12.79 1.18
N LEU A 36 84.50 -12.95 -0.14
CA LEU A 36 84.75 -11.88 -1.09
C LEU A 36 83.45 -11.53 -1.82
N ILE A 37 82.99 -10.30 -1.63
CA ILE A 37 81.88 -9.74 -2.39
C ILE A 37 82.46 -8.94 -3.55
N HIS A 38 82.02 -9.26 -4.76
CA HIS A 38 82.52 -8.67 -5.99
C HIS A 38 81.39 -8.41 -6.98
N ARG A 39 81.74 -7.78 -8.10
CA ARG A 39 80.87 -7.69 -9.27
C ARG A 39 81.61 -8.17 -10.50
N ASP A 40 80.95 -9.05 -11.25
CA ASP A 40 81.45 -9.60 -12.52
C ASP A 40 81.16 -8.64 -13.68
N VAL A 41 82.14 -7.80 -14.03
CA VAL A 41 82.06 -6.82 -15.13
C VAL A 41 83.39 -6.76 -15.88
N VAL A 42 83.42 -7.21 -17.15
CA VAL A 42 84.61 -7.23 -18.04
C VAL A 42 85.93 -7.30 -17.26
N GLY A 43 86.03 -8.31 -16.37
CA GLY A 43 87.00 -8.35 -15.26
C GLY A 43 86.35 -8.60 -13.89
N TYR A 44 87.16 -8.49 -12.83
CA TYR A 44 86.78 -8.70 -11.42
C TYR A 44 86.85 -7.36 -10.67
N LEU A 45 85.72 -6.88 -10.14
CA LEU A 45 85.67 -5.68 -9.30
C LEU A 45 85.43 -6.06 -7.84
N PRO A 46 86.45 -5.99 -6.96
CA PRO A 46 86.26 -6.25 -5.53
C PRO A 46 85.44 -5.13 -4.88
N ILE A 47 84.48 -5.51 -4.03
CA ILE A 47 83.60 -4.57 -3.32
C ILE A 47 83.91 -4.56 -1.83
N CYS A 48 83.90 -5.74 -1.18
CA CYS A 48 84.32 -5.88 0.20
C CYS A 48 84.81 -7.30 0.49
N ARG A 49 85.67 -7.40 1.50
CA ARG A 49 86.19 -8.65 2.08
C ARG A 49 85.69 -8.75 3.51
N ILE A 50 85.13 -9.89 3.86
CA ILE A 50 84.64 -10.20 5.20
C ILE A 50 85.54 -11.30 5.75
N GLU A 51 86.17 -11.02 6.88
CA GLU A 51 87.17 -11.89 7.51
C GLU A 51 86.53 -13.18 8.01
N GLY A 52 87.14 -14.32 7.67
CA GLY A 52 86.77 -15.64 8.14
C GLY A 52 87.44 -16.01 9.47
N ALA A 53 87.01 -17.12 10.05
CA ALA A 53 87.57 -17.66 11.29
C ALA A 53 88.81 -18.53 11.04
N HIS A 54 89.82 -18.00 10.33
CA HIS A 54 91.08 -18.70 10.10
C HIS A 54 92.01 -18.63 11.33
N PRO A 55 92.96 -19.56 11.51
CA PRO A 55 93.81 -19.61 12.71
C PRO A 55 94.56 -18.30 13.03
N GLU A 56 94.86 -17.49 12.02
CA GLU A 56 95.53 -16.19 12.17
C GLU A 56 94.58 -15.03 12.59
N SER A 57 93.26 -15.19 12.46
CA SER A 57 92.28 -14.15 12.82
C SER A 57 91.94 -14.17 14.32
N GLY A 58 92.20 -15.30 14.98
CA GLY A 58 91.99 -15.46 16.43
C GLY A 58 90.52 -15.64 16.83
N PHE A 59 89.63 -15.87 15.87
CA PHE A 59 88.20 -16.13 16.08
C PHE A 59 87.90 -17.65 16.07
N ASP A 60 86.78 -18.03 16.69
CA ASP A 60 86.29 -19.41 16.78
C ASP A 60 85.29 -19.77 15.67
N GLU A 61 84.83 -21.02 15.65
CA GLU A 61 83.91 -21.55 14.64
C GLU A 61 82.52 -20.86 14.67
N ASP A 62 82.05 -20.36 15.81
CA ASP A 62 80.75 -19.68 15.90
C ASP A 62 80.77 -18.32 15.17
N PHE A 63 81.91 -17.61 15.22
CA PHE A 63 82.14 -16.37 14.47
C PHE A 63 82.10 -16.59 12.94
N GLN A 64 82.49 -17.78 12.48
CA GLN A 64 82.51 -18.14 11.05
C GLN A 64 81.10 -18.11 10.43
N MET A 65 80.12 -18.72 11.11
CA MET A 65 78.76 -18.83 10.60
C MET A 65 78.07 -17.46 10.53
N GLU A 66 78.31 -16.59 11.51
CA GLU A 66 77.79 -15.22 11.51
C GLU A 66 78.39 -14.40 10.35
N GLN A 67 79.69 -14.54 10.07
CA GLN A 67 80.35 -13.79 9.00
C GLN A 67 79.93 -14.26 7.61
N GLN A 68 79.75 -15.56 7.41
CA GLN A 68 79.18 -16.08 6.16
C GLN A 68 77.76 -15.56 5.95
N ALA A 69 76.91 -15.61 7.00
CA ALA A 69 75.56 -15.07 6.93
C ALA A 69 75.53 -13.55 6.66
N ASN A 70 76.46 -12.78 7.25
CA ASN A 70 76.62 -11.35 6.97
C ASN A 70 77.02 -11.11 5.50
N ALA A 71 77.93 -11.93 4.95
CA ALA A 71 78.37 -11.82 3.57
C ALA A 71 77.23 -12.11 2.58
N GLU A 72 76.50 -13.20 2.81
CA GLU A 72 75.29 -13.54 2.05
C GLU A 72 74.25 -12.42 2.12
N PHE A 73 74.01 -11.86 3.31
CA PHE A 73 73.07 -10.76 3.48
C PHE A 73 73.50 -9.51 2.71
N ILE A 74 74.77 -9.10 2.79
CA ILE A 74 75.27 -7.90 2.10
C ILE A 74 75.21 -8.10 0.58
N ALA A 75 75.58 -9.28 0.08
CA ALA A 75 75.50 -9.60 -1.34
C ALA A 75 74.03 -9.60 -1.85
N ALA A 76 73.10 -10.14 -1.06
CA ALA A 76 71.67 -10.14 -1.39
C ALA A 76 71.03 -8.74 -1.27
N ALA A 77 71.38 -7.98 -0.24
CA ALA A 77 70.93 -6.61 0.02
C ALA A 77 71.75 -5.55 -0.73
N ASN A 78 72.28 -5.92 -1.90
CA ASN A 78 73.04 -5.04 -2.75
C ASN A 78 72.19 -3.83 -3.24
N PRO A 79 72.84 -2.79 -3.81
CA PRO A 79 72.13 -1.60 -4.28
C PRO A 79 71.01 -1.87 -5.29
N ALA A 80 71.15 -2.87 -6.16
CA ALA A 80 70.10 -3.21 -7.13
C ALA A 80 68.84 -3.75 -6.44
N THR A 81 69.00 -4.65 -5.46
CA THR A 81 67.89 -5.16 -4.64
C THR A 81 67.22 -4.04 -3.85
N VAL A 82 68.00 -3.16 -3.21
CA VAL A 82 67.46 -2.03 -2.45
C VAL A 82 66.66 -1.08 -3.34
N LEU A 83 67.16 -0.73 -4.52
CA LEU A 83 66.44 0.11 -5.47
C LEU A 83 65.14 -0.53 -5.95
N ALA A 84 65.16 -1.82 -6.26
CA ALA A 84 63.95 -2.56 -6.67
C ALA A 84 62.87 -2.54 -5.56
N LEU A 85 63.26 -2.72 -4.30
CA LEU A 85 62.34 -2.64 -3.15
C LEU A 85 61.79 -1.22 -2.95
N LEU A 86 62.61 -0.19 -3.16
CA LEU A 86 62.17 1.20 -3.09
C LEU A 86 61.17 1.52 -4.21
N ASP A 87 61.41 1.05 -5.43
CA ASP A 87 60.51 1.23 -6.58
C ASP A 87 59.18 0.52 -6.38
N GLU A 88 59.20 -0.71 -5.84
CA GLU A 88 57.99 -1.42 -5.46
C GLU A 88 57.21 -0.68 -4.38
N ARG A 89 57.90 -0.18 -3.34
CA ARG A 89 57.28 0.60 -2.27
C ARG A 89 56.63 1.88 -2.80
N GLU A 90 57.31 2.62 -3.67
CA GLU A 90 56.77 3.85 -4.28
C GLU A 90 55.53 3.55 -5.12
N ARG A 91 55.55 2.48 -5.94
CA ARG A 91 54.38 2.02 -6.70
C ARG A 91 53.22 1.64 -5.77
N ASN A 92 53.48 0.89 -4.71
CA ASN A 92 52.46 0.49 -3.74
C ASN A 92 51.86 1.70 -3.02
N GLN A 93 52.66 2.72 -2.68
CA GLN A 93 52.15 3.97 -2.11
C GLN A 93 51.25 4.75 -3.07
N GLN A 94 51.62 4.81 -4.36
CA GLN A 94 50.77 5.44 -5.37
C GLN A 94 49.46 4.68 -5.57
N TYR A 95 49.50 3.35 -5.54
CA TYR A 95 48.31 2.51 -5.62
C TYR A 95 47.36 2.76 -4.45
N ILE A 96 47.88 2.78 -3.21
CA ILE A 96 47.08 3.08 -2.01
C ILE A 96 46.39 4.44 -2.14
N LYS A 97 47.14 5.50 -2.50
CA LYS A 97 46.56 6.84 -2.69
C LYS A 97 45.42 6.86 -3.72
N ARG A 98 45.57 6.13 -4.82
CA ARG A 98 44.53 6.04 -5.85
C ARG A 98 43.29 5.32 -5.34
N ARG A 99 43.47 4.23 -4.59
CA ARG A 99 42.38 3.47 -3.98
C ARG A 99 41.66 4.28 -2.91
N ASP A 100 42.38 5.07 -2.12
CA ASP A 100 41.78 5.97 -1.13
C ASP A 100 40.91 7.03 -1.81
N GLN A 101 41.40 7.63 -2.91
CA GLN A 101 40.61 8.58 -3.70
C GLN A 101 39.35 7.93 -4.31
N GLU A 102 39.51 6.74 -4.92
CA GLU A 102 38.39 6.01 -5.50
C GLU A 102 37.34 5.65 -4.43
N ASN A 103 37.79 5.23 -3.24
CA ASN A 103 36.91 4.93 -2.11
C ASN A 103 36.18 6.18 -1.60
N GLU A 104 36.83 7.34 -1.59
CA GLU A 104 36.20 8.61 -1.25
C GLU A 104 35.11 8.99 -2.26
N ASP A 105 35.40 8.88 -3.56
CA ASP A 105 34.45 9.14 -4.64
C ASP A 105 33.24 8.18 -4.57
N ILE A 106 33.49 6.90 -4.28
CA ILE A 106 32.45 5.90 -4.05
C ILE A 106 31.60 6.28 -2.83
N ALA A 107 32.23 6.69 -1.71
CA ALA A 107 31.51 7.08 -0.50
C ALA A 107 30.60 8.29 -0.75
N LEU A 108 31.08 9.29 -1.50
CA LEU A 108 30.27 10.46 -1.91
C LEU A 108 29.09 10.05 -2.79
N THR A 109 29.32 9.16 -3.76
CA THR A 109 28.28 8.67 -4.67
C THR A 109 27.22 7.86 -3.94
N VAL A 110 27.64 6.93 -3.08
CA VAL A 110 26.74 6.17 -2.21
C VAL A 110 25.96 7.09 -1.28
N GLY A 111 26.59 8.15 -0.76
CA GLY A 111 25.91 9.17 0.03
C GLY A 111 24.76 9.85 -0.72
N LYS A 112 25.01 10.30 -1.96
CA LYS A 112 23.98 10.92 -2.82
C LYS A 112 22.82 9.96 -3.12
N LEU A 113 23.14 8.73 -3.54
CA LEU A 113 22.13 7.73 -3.87
C LEU A 113 21.25 7.37 -2.66
N ARG A 114 21.79 7.40 -1.44
CA ARG A 114 21.00 7.17 -0.23
C ARG A 114 19.97 8.27 0.01
N VAL A 115 20.35 9.52 -0.23
CA VAL A 115 19.42 10.66 -0.10
C VAL A 115 18.33 10.57 -1.16
N GLU A 116 18.70 10.37 -2.42
CA GLU A 116 17.74 10.21 -3.53
C GLU A 116 16.77 9.04 -3.30
N LEU A 117 17.28 7.92 -2.77
CA LEU A 117 16.46 6.77 -2.42
C LEU A 117 15.45 7.09 -1.31
N GLU A 118 15.87 7.84 -0.29
CA GLU A 118 14.98 8.23 0.81
C GLU A 118 13.89 9.21 0.34
N GLU A 119 14.25 10.18 -0.49
CA GLU A 119 13.28 11.09 -1.12
C GLU A 119 12.27 10.34 -2.00
N ALA A 120 12.74 9.37 -2.80
CA ALA A 120 11.87 8.56 -3.63
C ALA A 120 10.91 7.71 -2.79
N LYS A 121 11.38 7.14 -1.67
CA LYS A 121 10.54 6.40 -0.73
C LYS A 121 9.48 7.30 -0.07
N SER A 122 9.85 8.51 0.36
CA SER A 122 8.89 9.46 0.93
C SER A 122 7.75 9.76 -0.05
N LYS A 123 8.08 10.08 -1.31
CA LYS A 123 7.09 10.33 -2.37
C LYS A 123 6.17 9.14 -2.61
N LEU A 124 6.72 7.92 -2.59
CA LEU A 124 5.92 6.70 -2.74
C LEU A 124 4.97 6.50 -1.56
N ASN A 125 5.42 6.79 -0.34
CA ASN A 125 4.57 6.72 0.84
C ASN A 125 3.43 7.76 0.80
N GLU A 126 3.73 9.00 0.42
CA GLU A 126 2.72 10.06 0.23
C GLU A 126 1.67 9.65 -0.81
N GLN A 127 2.09 9.07 -1.93
CA GLN A 127 1.15 8.54 -2.94
C GLN A 127 0.29 7.40 -2.39
N ARG A 128 0.88 6.50 -1.60
CA ARG A 128 0.14 5.39 -0.97
C ARG A 128 -0.94 5.92 -0.03
N GLU A 129 -0.60 6.87 0.83
CA GLU A 129 -1.54 7.49 1.76
C GLU A 129 -2.68 8.21 1.02
N TYR A 130 -2.35 8.93 -0.07
CA TYR A 130 -3.37 9.56 -0.91
C TYR A 130 -4.37 8.55 -1.48
N TYR A 131 -3.89 7.48 -2.12
CA TYR A 131 -4.77 6.47 -2.71
C TYR A 131 -5.56 5.70 -1.65
N GLU A 132 -4.98 5.42 -0.50
CA GLU A 132 -5.69 4.81 0.63
C GLU A 132 -6.85 5.69 1.12
N GLY A 133 -6.65 7.01 1.17
CA GLY A 133 -7.70 7.99 1.46
C GLY A 133 -8.83 7.98 0.43
N VAL A 134 -8.50 8.02 -0.87
CA VAL A 134 -9.49 7.98 -1.96
C VAL A 134 -10.30 6.68 -1.94
N ILE A 135 -9.64 5.55 -1.72
CA ILE A 135 -10.30 4.24 -1.63
C ILE A 135 -11.21 4.19 -0.39
N SER A 136 -10.77 4.73 0.75
CA SER A 136 -11.60 4.79 1.97
C SER A 136 -12.86 5.62 1.76
N ASP A 137 -12.74 6.80 1.16
CA ASP A 137 -13.87 7.69 0.88
C ASP A 137 -14.85 7.06 -0.12
N GLY A 138 -14.32 6.48 -1.21
CA GLY A 138 -15.11 5.74 -2.18
C GLY A 138 -15.85 4.55 -1.55
N SER A 139 -15.20 3.81 -0.66
CA SER A 139 -15.81 2.66 0.03
C SER A 139 -16.96 3.08 0.95
N LYS A 140 -16.82 4.21 1.66
CA LYS A 140 -17.91 4.77 2.47
C LYS A 140 -19.10 5.17 1.61
N ARG A 141 -18.85 5.83 0.47
CA ARG A 141 -19.92 6.25 -0.44
C ARG A 141 -20.67 5.07 -1.03
N ILE A 142 -19.97 3.99 -1.38
CA ILE A 142 -20.60 2.74 -1.84
C ILE A 142 -21.49 2.16 -0.75
N ALA A 143 -21.00 2.03 0.49
CA ALA A 143 -21.80 1.50 1.60
C ALA A 143 -23.06 2.35 1.90
N GLU A 144 -22.97 3.68 1.79
CA GLU A 144 -24.13 4.56 1.89
C GLU A 144 -25.16 4.30 0.79
N LEU A 145 -24.69 4.16 -0.45
CA LEU A 145 -25.56 3.88 -1.60
C LEU A 145 -26.24 2.51 -1.47
N GLU A 146 -25.48 1.47 -1.11
CA GLU A 146 -25.99 0.12 -0.87
C GLU A 146 -27.09 0.14 0.21
N LYS A 147 -26.88 0.87 1.31
CA LYS A 147 -27.89 1.03 2.35
C LYS A 147 -29.14 1.76 1.84
N SER A 148 -28.97 2.82 1.06
CA SER A 148 -30.10 3.56 0.49
C SER A 148 -30.89 2.72 -0.53
N GLU A 149 -30.20 1.88 -1.30
CA GLU A 149 -30.81 0.97 -2.27
C GLU A 149 -31.62 -0.12 -1.55
N GLU A 150 -31.06 -0.71 -0.49
CA GLU A 150 -31.78 -1.67 0.35
C GLU A 150 -33.05 -1.05 0.94
N GLN A 151 -32.98 0.20 1.40
CA GLN A 151 -34.15 0.93 1.90
C GLN A 151 -35.21 1.12 0.80
N LEU A 152 -34.82 1.56 -0.41
CA LEU A 152 -35.77 1.76 -1.53
C LEU A 152 -36.42 0.45 -1.99
N ILE A 153 -35.67 -0.66 -1.99
CA ILE A 153 -36.24 -1.98 -2.29
C ILE A 153 -37.29 -2.35 -1.25
N ASN A 154 -36.99 -2.16 0.04
CA ASN A 154 -37.96 -2.41 1.11
C ASN A 154 -39.20 -1.53 0.96
N GLU A 155 -39.03 -0.22 0.74
CA GLU A 155 -40.15 0.71 0.56
C GLU A 155 -41.01 0.35 -0.67
N ARG A 156 -40.38 -0.04 -1.78
CA ARG A 156 -41.07 -0.53 -2.98
C ARG A 156 -41.88 -1.79 -2.67
N ASP A 157 -41.29 -2.77 -2.00
CA ASP A 157 -41.96 -4.04 -1.69
C ASP A 157 -43.17 -3.82 -0.77
N HIS A 158 -43.08 -2.86 0.17
CA HIS A 158 -44.22 -2.46 1.00
C HIS A 158 -45.32 -1.79 0.16
N ALA A 159 -44.96 -0.88 -0.74
CA ALA A 159 -45.92 -0.22 -1.64
C ALA A 159 -46.59 -1.22 -2.58
N GLU A 160 -45.83 -2.16 -3.15
CA GLU A 160 -46.33 -3.24 -3.99
C GLU A 160 -47.36 -4.09 -3.26
N SER A 161 -47.05 -4.50 -2.02
CA SER A 161 -47.97 -5.27 -1.17
C SER A 161 -49.27 -4.50 -0.89
N ALA A 162 -49.16 -3.23 -0.50
CA ALA A 162 -50.33 -2.39 -0.23
C ALA A 162 -51.22 -2.19 -1.47
N LEU A 163 -50.62 -1.96 -2.64
CA LEU A 163 -51.34 -1.85 -3.90
C LEU A 163 -51.97 -3.18 -4.32
N ALA A 164 -51.29 -4.31 -4.11
CA ALA A 164 -51.84 -5.63 -4.38
C ALA A 164 -53.05 -5.97 -3.48
N ASP A 165 -53.06 -5.50 -2.24
CA ASP A 165 -54.22 -5.57 -1.33
C ASP A 165 -55.40 -4.74 -1.80
N MET A 166 -55.15 -3.48 -2.19
CA MET A 166 -56.20 -2.61 -2.75
C MET A 166 -56.77 -3.18 -4.06
N TYR A 167 -55.90 -3.66 -4.95
CA TYR A 167 -56.28 -4.25 -6.23
C TYR A 167 -57.15 -5.48 -6.04
N PHE A 168 -56.74 -6.39 -5.15
CA PHE A 168 -57.52 -7.58 -4.79
C PHE A 168 -58.89 -7.22 -4.21
N ALA A 169 -58.96 -6.24 -3.32
CA ALA A 169 -60.21 -5.81 -2.72
C ALA A 169 -61.22 -5.28 -3.75
N ALA A 170 -60.75 -4.60 -4.81
CA ALA A 170 -61.62 -4.04 -5.85
C ALA A 170 -61.99 -5.05 -6.95
N THR A 171 -61.03 -5.88 -7.37
CA THR A 171 -61.16 -6.74 -8.56
C THR A 171 -61.48 -8.21 -8.23
N GLY A 172 -61.10 -8.68 -7.04
CA GLY A 172 -61.23 -10.08 -6.60
C GLY A 172 -60.00 -10.96 -6.86
N ASP A 173 -59.03 -10.48 -7.65
CA ASP A 173 -57.80 -11.20 -7.99
C ASP A 173 -56.56 -10.36 -7.65
N ARG A 174 -55.41 -11.01 -7.44
CA ARG A 174 -54.13 -10.30 -7.23
C ARG A 174 -53.57 -9.81 -8.57
N PRO A 175 -52.90 -8.65 -8.61
CA PRO A 175 -52.26 -8.18 -9.83
C PRO A 175 -51.05 -9.06 -10.18
N GLU A 176 -50.84 -9.31 -11.47
CA GLU A 176 -49.65 -9.99 -11.98
C GLU A 176 -48.64 -8.94 -12.47
N TRP A 177 -47.72 -8.55 -11.58
CA TRP A 177 -46.71 -7.55 -11.90
C TRP A 177 -45.81 -8.00 -13.04
N SER A 178 -45.55 -7.11 -13.99
CA SER A 178 -44.64 -7.37 -15.10
C SER A 178 -44.06 -6.06 -15.64
N ASN A 179 -43.08 -6.15 -16.55
CA ASN A 179 -42.56 -4.97 -17.23
C ASN A 179 -43.61 -4.18 -18.03
N TRP A 180 -44.78 -4.77 -18.33
CA TRP A 180 -45.86 -4.14 -19.08
C TRP A 180 -47.08 -3.80 -18.21
N PHE A 181 -47.07 -4.21 -16.94
CA PHE A 181 -48.15 -3.95 -16.00
C PHE A 181 -47.56 -3.54 -14.65
N GLY A 182 -47.56 -2.24 -14.41
CA GLY A 182 -46.96 -1.60 -13.24
C GLY A 182 -48.01 -0.96 -12.32
N PHE A 183 -47.52 -0.20 -11.34
CA PHE A 183 -48.36 0.40 -10.29
C PHE A 183 -49.46 1.32 -10.85
N SER A 184 -49.19 2.09 -11.90
CA SER A 184 -50.21 2.95 -12.52
C SER A 184 -51.34 2.12 -13.12
N ASP A 185 -51.00 1.07 -13.86
CA ASP A 185 -52.00 0.22 -14.52
C ASP A 185 -52.91 -0.47 -13.50
N ALA A 186 -52.34 -0.93 -12.39
CA ALA A 186 -53.11 -1.50 -11.28
C ALA A 186 -54.06 -0.47 -10.64
N VAL A 187 -53.59 0.76 -10.42
CA VAL A 187 -54.43 1.84 -9.86
C VAL A 187 -55.56 2.21 -10.82
N ASP A 188 -55.27 2.37 -12.11
CA ASP A 188 -56.25 2.73 -13.13
C ASP A 188 -57.37 1.67 -13.21
N ALA A 189 -57.00 0.38 -13.21
CA ALA A 189 -57.96 -0.72 -13.19
C ALA A 189 -58.84 -0.75 -11.92
N VAL A 190 -58.28 -0.40 -10.75
CA VAL A 190 -59.05 -0.26 -9.51
C VAL A 190 -60.04 0.90 -9.60
N VAL A 191 -59.60 2.06 -10.11
CA VAL A 191 -60.43 3.25 -10.28
C VAL A 191 -61.60 2.96 -11.22
N ASP A 192 -61.33 2.35 -12.38
CA ASP A 192 -62.37 1.93 -13.33
C ASP A 192 -63.37 0.98 -12.69
N ARG A 193 -62.89 0.02 -11.89
CA ARG A 193 -63.75 -0.94 -11.20
C ARG A 193 -64.62 -0.29 -10.12
N ILE A 194 -64.08 0.66 -9.37
CA ILE A 194 -64.86 1.43 -8.38
C ILE A 194 -65.94 2.23 -9.09
N ALA A 195 -65.62 2.93 -10.17
CA ALA A 195 -66.60 3.69 -10.95
C ALA A 195 -67.74 2.79 -11.47
N ASP A 196 -67.42 1.59 -11.96
CA ASP A 196 -68.39 0.58 -12.38
C ASP A 196 -69.30 0.11 -11.24
N LEU A 197 -68.74 -0.07 -10.03
CA LEU A 197 -69.49 -0.51 -8.85
C LEU A 197 -70.41 0.62 -8.32
N GLU A 198 -69.92 1.85 -8.30
CA GLU A 198 -70.69 3.03 -7.91
C GLU A 198 -71.86 3.28 -8.88
N ALA A 199 -71.64 3.12 -10.18
CA ALA A 199 -72.71 3.22 -11.18
C ALA A 199 -73.80 2.13 -11.02
N LYS A 200 -73.44 0.97 -10.47
CA LYS A 200 -74.37 -0.15 -10.21
C LYS A 200 -75.06 -0.05 -8.85
N GLN A 201 -74.58 0.78 -7.92
CA GLN A 201 -75.33 1.02 -6.69
C GLN A 201 -76.62 1.78 -7.03
N PRO A 202 -77.80 1.22 -6.72
CA PRO A 202 -79.02 1.99 -6.81
C PRO A 202 -78.92 3.14 -5.81
N SER A 203 -79.05 4.39 -6.28
CA SER A 203 -79.27 5.54 -5.39
C SER A 203 -80.33 5.13 -4.37
N PRO A 204 -80.15 5.32 -3.05
CA PRO A 204 -81.14 4.89 -2.07
C PRO A 204 -82.46 5.55 -2.44
N VAL A 205 -83.37 4.78 -3.03
CA VAL A 205 -84.71 5.24 -3.38
C VAL A 205 -85.44 5.27 -2.06
N VAL A 206 -85.25 6.36 -1.31
CA VAL A 206 -86.08 6.64 -0.14
C VAL A 206 -87.50 6.73 -0.69
N PRO A 207 -88.43 5.85 -0.27
CA PRO A 207 -89.76 5.84 -0.85
C PRO A 207 -90.38 7.23 -0.72
N GLU A 208 -90.99 7.73 -1.79
CA GLU A 208 -91.50 9.10 -1.82
C GLU A 208 -92.53 9.35 -0.72
N GLY A 209 -93.24 8.30 -0.28
CA GLY A 209 -94.11 8.32 0.90
C GLY A 209 -93.36 8.62 2.21
N LEU A 210 -92.20 8.00 2.44
CA LEU A 210 -91.35 8.28 3.59
C LEU A 210 -90.79 9.70 3.56
N ILE A 211 -90.38 10.20 2.37
CA ILE A 211 -89.94 11.59 2.20
C ILE A 211 -91.04 12.58 2.61
N LYS A 212 -92.29 12.33 2.17
CA LYS A 212 -93.44 13.18 2.50
C LYS A 212 -93.79 13.10 3.99
N ALA A 213 -93.78 11.91 4.58
CA ALA A 213 -94.05 11.72 6.01
C ALA A 213 -93.01 12.44 6.89
N VAL A 214 -91.71 12.34 6.56
CA VAL A 214 -90.65 13.04 7.30
C VAL A 214 -90.78 14.55 7.15
N ARG A 215 -91.11 15.07 5.97
CA ARG A 215 -91.38 16.50 5.77
C ARG A 215 -92.57 16.98 6.60
N PHE A 216 -93.62 16.17 6.70
CA PHE A 216 -94.77 16.50 7.55
C PHE A 216 -94.40 16.51 9.03
N TYR A 217 -93.61 15.54 9.50
CA TYR A 217 -93.08 15.54 10.87
C TYR A 217 -92.23 16.78 11.17
N GLU A 218 -91.32 17.16 10.27
CA GLU A 218 -90.54 18.40 10.37
C GLU A 218 -91.44 19.65 10.41
N GLN A 219 -92.51 19.67 9.63
CA GLN A 219 -93.49 20.76 9.64
C GLN A 219 -94.23 20.86 10.98
N VAL A 220 -94.76 19.73 11.49
CA VAL A 220 -95.43 19.67 12.80
C VAL A 220 -94.47 20.09 13.92
N LYS A 221 -93.20 19.69 13.83
CA LYS A 221 -92.15 20.11 14.77
C LYS A 221 -91.88 21.62 14.74
N ARG A 222 -91.90 22.23 13.56
CA ARG A 222 -91.70 23.67 13.39
C ARG A 222 -92.89 24.49 13.87
N GLU A 223 -94.11 24.04 13.58
CA GLU A 223 -95.36 24.75 13.91
C GLU A 223 -95.81 24.52 15.36
N ASN A 224 -95.34 23.44 15.99
CA ASN A 224 -95.59 23.08 17.40
C ASN A 224 -97.06 23.22 17.85
N PRO A 225 -98.00 22.52 17.19
CA PRO A 225 -99.42 22.64 17.52
C PRO A 225 -99.73 22.04 18.91
N PRO A 226 -100.81 22.48 19.59
CA PRO A 226 -101.23 21.95 20.88
C PRO A 226 -101.43 20.43 20.83
N VAL A 227 -101.01 19.71 21.87
CA VAL A 227 -101.02 18.23 21.92
C VAL A 227 -102.42 17.64 21.70
N GLU A 228 -103.46 18.37 22.09
CA GLU A 228 -104.88 18.00 21.93
C GLU A 228 -105.32 17.89 20.46
N THR A 229 -104.55 18.45 19.52
CA THR A 229 -104.83 18.39 18.07
C THR A 229 -104.52 17.04 17.43
N GLY A 230 -103.80 16.16 18.11
CA GLY A 230 -103.40 14.85 17.58
C GLY A 230 -102.29 14.87 16.52
N ALA A 231 -101.91 16.05 15.99
CA ALA A 231 -101.00 16.20 14.86
C ALA A 231 -99.61 15.57 15.07
N TRP A 232 -99.08 15.61 16.30
CA TRP A 232 -97.82 14.95 16.66
C TRP A 232 -97.90 13.43 16.57
N LYS A 233 -99.02 12.86 16.99
CA LYS A 233 -99.26 11.41 16.92
C LYS A 233 -99.40 10.97 15.47
N ASP A 234 -100.16 11.71 14.68
CA ASP A 234 -100.37 11.40 13.26
C ASP A 234 -99.07 11.51 12.45
N ALA A 235 -98.22 12.50 12.74
CA ALA A 235 -96.93 12.64 12.08
C ALA A 235 -95.96 11.49 12.39
N VAL A 236 -95.90 11.07 13.66
CA VAL A 236 -95.04 9.94 14.08
C VAL A 236 -95.58 8.63 13.52
N ASP A 237 -96.89 8.38 13.61
CA ASP A 237 -97.52 7.16 13.07
C ASP A 237 -97.34 7.06 11.55
N TRP A 238 -97.40 8.18 10.83
CA TRP A 238 -97.17 8.19 9.39
C TRP A 238 -95.71 7.88 9.03
N VAL A 239 -94.74 8.51 9.71
CA VAL A 239 -93.31 8.19 9.50
C VAL A 239 -93.02 6.72 9.83
N LEU A 240 -93.55 6.19 10.93
CA LEU A 240 -93.38 4.79 11.31
C LEU A 240 -93.96 3.84 10.28
N LYS A 241 -95.16 4.13 9.78
CA LYS A 241 -95.84 3.30 8.78
C LYS A 241 -95.06 3.26 7.46
N GLU A 242 -94.64 4.41 6.96
CA GLU A 242 -93.88 4.50 5.71
C GLU A 242 -92.46 3.91 5.87
N ALA A 243 -91.83 4.05 7.04
CA ALA A 243 -90.55 3.43 7.33
C ALA A 243 -90.67 1.89 7.37
N CYS A 244 -91.69 1.35 8.02
CA CYS A 244 -91.96 -0.10 8.04
C CYS A 244 -92.29 -0.64 6.64
N GLN A 245 -92.98 0.14 5.80
CA GLN A 245 -93.24 -0.23 4.40
C GLN A 245 -91.97 -0.20 3.56
N ALA A 246 -91.14 0.83 3.73
CA ALA A 246 -89.84 0.93 3.06
C ALA A 246 -88.94 -0.28 3.37
N VAL A 247 -88.89 -0.71 4.63
CA VAL A 247 -88.13 -1.89 5.07
C VAL A 247 -88.71 -3.19 4.52
N ASN A 248 -90.03 -3.34 4.49
CA ASN A 248 -90.68 -4.55 3.96
C ASN A 248 -90.60 -4.70 2.42
N ILE A 249 -90.49 -3.59 1.68
CA ILE A 249 -90.26 -3.62 0.23
C ILE A 249 -88.82 -4.06 -0.06
N GLY A 250 -87.85 -3.70 0.79
CA GLY A 250 -86.47 -4.17 0.71
C GLY A 250 -86.27 -5.68 0.98
N ILE A 251 -87.21 -6.35 1.67
CA ILE A 251 -87.13 -7.80 1.98
C ILE A 251 -87.80 -8.67 0.89
N LYS A 252 -88.70 -8.10 0.06
CA LYS A 252 -89.40 -8.81 -1.01
C LYS A 252 -88.78 -8.64 -2.40
N GLY A 253 -87.66 -7.92 -2.49
CA GLY A 253 -86.91 -7.67 -3.71
C GLY A 253 -85.52 -8.28 -3.67
N GLU A 254 -85.43 -9.61 -3.55
CA GLU A 254 -84.35 -10.46 -4.08
C GLU A 254 -84.98 -11.62 -4.86
#